data_AF-A0A520HPP8-F1
#
_entry.id   AF-A0A520HPP8-F1
#
_cell.length_a   1.000
_cell.length_b   1.000
_cell.length_c   1.000
_cell.angle_alpha   90.00
_cell.angle_beta   90.00
_cell.angle_gamma   90.00
#
_symmetry.space_group_name_H-M   'P 1'
#
loop_
_entity.id
_entity.type
_entity.pdbx_description
1 polymer ?
#
loop_
_entity_poly.entity_id
_entity_poly.type
_entity_poly.pdbx_seq_one_letter_code
_entity_poly.pdbx_strand_id
1 'polypeptide(L)'
;MSTSAEFREEQGTVRFSGDLSLAKLGTLPDRLERVDGKVARVDLSGVDRIDTVGAWVVHRFAARHDAPVEGLSEDGQHLFDQVVESDQQVAVRPDRPSGFQRVLGEVGEAVVQTGSTLLGLLGFLGGTALAFGA
;
A
#
# COMPACT_ATOMS: atom_id res chain seq x y z
N MET A 1 18.36 -10.77 -26.75
CA MET A 1 18.56 -9.54 -25.96
C MET A 1 17.21 -8.85 -25.90
N SER A 2 16.65 -8.63 -24.71
CA SER A 2 15.31 -8.04 -24.60
C SER A 2 15.35 -6.54 -24.86
N THR A 3 14.34 -6.02 -25.55
CA THR A 3 14.23 -4.60 -25.92
C THR A 3 13.74 -3.78 -24.72
N SER A 4 14.07 -2.48 -24.68
CA SER A 4 13.58 -1.57 -23.63
C SER A 4 12.06 -1.51 -23.59
N ALA A 5 11.50 -1.23 -22.41
CA ALA A 5 10.07 -1.08 -22.23
C ALA A 5 9.50 0.10 -23.03
N GLU A 6 8.46 -0.16 -23.82
CA GLU A 6 7.74 0.84 -24.60
C GLU A 6 6.22 0.65 -24.48
N PHE A 7 5.46 1.71 -24.78
CA PHE A 7 4.02 1.61 -24.95
C PHE A 7 3.53 2.42 -26.15
N ARG A 8 2.36 2.05 -26.67
CA ARG A 8 1.65 2.77 -27.72
C ARG A 8 0.16 2.86 -27.39
N GLU A 9 -0.46 3.95 -27.84
CA GLU A 9 -1.88 4.21 -27.67
C GLU A 9 -2.58 4.03 -29.03
N GLU A 10 -3.51 3.08 -29.11
CA GLU A 10 -4.26 2.78 -30.33
C GLU A 10 -5.74 2.57 -29.99
N GLN A 11 -6.62 3.45 -30.47
CA GLN A 11 -8.09 3.33 -30.35
C GLN A 11 -8.59 3.04 -28.91
N GLY A 12 -7.99 3.69 -27.90
CA GLY A 12 -8.34 3.47 -26.49
C GLY A 12 -7.70 2.23 -25.84
N THR A 13 -6.85 1.52 -26.57
CA THR A 13 -6.00 0.45 -26.02
C THR A 13 -4.59 0.98 -25.81
N VAL A 14 -4.03 0.72 -24.63
CA VAL A 14 -2.62 1.00 -24.33
C VAL A 14 -1.86 -0.31 -24.38
N ARG A 15 -1.03 -0.48 -25.41
CA ARG A 15 -0.25 -1.70 -25.62
C ARG A 15 1.17 -1.52 -25.14
N PHE A 16 1.62 -2.42 -24.27
CA PHE A 16 2.99 -2.49 -23.79
C PHE A 16 3.81 -3.48 -24.62
N SER A 17 5.11 -3.20 -24.73
CA SER A 17 6.04 -4.10 -25.41
C SER A 17 7.44 -4.07 -24.81
N GLY A 18 8.20 -5.15 -25.02
CA GLY A 18 9.58 -5.29 -24.57
C GLY A 18 9.72 -5.82 -23.14
N ASP A 19 10.82 -5.46 -22.48
CA ASP A 19 11.16 -5.92 -21.13
C ASP A 19 10.66 -4.94 -20.06
N LEU A 20 9.64 -5.33 -19.32
CA LEU A 20 9.09 -4.59 -18.19
C LEU A 20 9.83 -4.88 -16.87
N SER A 21 11.06 -5.37 -16.89
CA SER A 21 11.88 -5.45 -15.68
C SER A 21 12.37 -4.07 -15.24
N LEU A 22 12.61 -3.91 -13.93
CA LEU A 22 13.16 -2.69 -13.34
C LEU A 22 14.39 -2.16 -14.08
N ALA A 23 15.25 -3.06 -14.58
CA ALA A 23 16.45 -2.71 -15.33
C ALA A 23 16.19 -2.06 -16.71
N LYS A 24 14.97 -2.21 -17.24
CA LYS A 24 14.58 -1.83 -18.61
C LYS A 24 13.40 -0.87 -18.68
N LEU A 25 12.76 -0.55 -17.56
CA LEU A 25 11.67 0.42 -17.47
C LEU A 25 12.09 1.84 -17.87
N GLY A 26 13.31 2.27 -17.54
CA GLY A 26 13.79 3.62 -17.87
C GLY A 26 12.82 4.71 -17.39
N THR A 27 12.34 5.53 -18.33
CA THR A 27 11.38 6.63 -18.08
C THR A 27 9.92 6.24 -18.37
N LEU A 28 9.62 4.95 -18.57
CA LEU A 28 8.27 4.46 -18.84
C LEU A 28 7.24 4.95 -17.80
N PRO A 29 7.49 4.89 -16.47
CA PRO A 29 6.52 5.34 -15.48
C PRO A 29 6.15 6.82 -15.64
N ASP A 30 7.15 7.70 -15.80
CA ASP A 30 6.92 9.13 -16.00
C ASP A 30 6.13 9.41 -17.29
N ARG A 31 6.38 8.63 -18.35
CA ARG A 31 5.66 8.77 -19.62
C ARG A 31 4.20 8.34 -19.48
N LEU A 32 3.92 7.27 -18.74
CA LEU A 32 2.56 6.82 -18.43
C LEU A 32 1.78 7.86 -17.64
N GLU A 33 2.42 8.60 -16.74
CA GLU A 33 1.74 9.66 -15.97
C GLU A 33 1.13 10.74 -16.86
N ARG A 34 1.73 10.98 -18.04
CA ARG A 34 1.27 11.97 -19.05
C ARG A 34 0.18 11.45 -19.98
N VAL A 35 -0.20 10.17 -19.87
CA VAL A 35 -1.31 9.61 -20.64
C VAL A 35 -2.62 10.09 -20.01
N ASP A 36 -3.31 10.96 -20.74
CA ASP A 36 -4.59 11.53 -20.36
C ASP A 36 -5.73 10.92 -21.18
N GLY A 37 -6.94 10.91 -20.62
CA GLY A 37 -8.14 10.42 -21.30
C GLY A 37 -8.53 9.00 -20.91
N LYS A 38 -9.52 8.48 -21.63
CA LYS A 38 -10.12 7.18 -21.34
C LYS A 38 -9.30 6.06 -21.98
N VAL A 39 -8.73 5.20 -21.15
CA VAL A 39 -8.14 3.92 -21.57
C VAL A 39 -9.20 2.85 -21.38
N ALA A 40 -9.58 2.17 -22.46
CA ALA A 40 -10.58 1.11 -22.43
C ALA A 40 -9.96 -0.26 -22.12
N ARG A 41 -8.67 -0.46 -22.42
CA ARG A 41 -7.95 -1.72 -22.21
C ARG A 41 -6.44 -1.51 -22.15
N VAL A 42 -5.78 -2.31 -21.33
CA VAL A 42 -4.32 -2.46 -21.30
C VAL A 42 -3.94 -3.82 -21.88
N ASP A 43 -3.05 -3.81 -22.87
CA ASP A 43 -2.62 -5.01 -23.61
C ASP A 43 -1.13 -5.27 -23.37
N LEU A 44 -0.81 -6.43 -22.79
CA LEU A 44 0.54 -6.88 -22.47
C LEU A 44 1.06 -7.97 -23.40
N SER A 45 0.36 -8.27 -24.50
CA SER A 45 0.75 -9.32 -25.46
C SER A 45 2.09 -9.10 -26.16
N GLY A 46 2.60 -7.86 -26.16
CA GLY A 46 3.92 -7.53 -26.69
C GLY A 46 5.05 -7.58 -25.66
N VAL A 47 4.77 -7.94 -24.41
CA VAL A 47 5.75 -7.96 -23.31
C VAL A 47 6.53 -9.27 -23.34
N ASP A 48 7.85 -9.16 -23.49
CA ASP A 48 8.75 -10.31 -23.52
C ASP A 48 9.03 -10.85 -22.11
N ARG A 49 9.08 -9.94 -21.13
CA ARG A 49 9.41 -10.23 -19.74
C ARG A 49 8.81 -9.19 -18.81
N ILE A 50 8.34 -9.60 -17.65
CA ILE A 50 7.81 -8.74 -16.60
C ILE A 50 8.36 -9.18 -15.24
N ASP A 51 8.63 -8.22 -14.35
CA ASP A 51 8.94 -8.47 -12.95
C ASP A 51 7.93 -7.79 -12.03
N THR A 52 8.12 -7.90 -10.72
CA THR A 52 7.25 -7.30 -9.70
C THR A 52 7.08 -5.78 -9.87
N VAL A 53 8.15 -5.06 -10.25
CA VAL A 53 8.07 -3.60 -10.44
C VAL A 53 7.31 -3.26 -11.72
N GLY A 54 7.59 -3.98 -12.81
CA GLY A 54 6.86 -3.83 -14.07
C GLY A 54 5.37 -4.09 -13.90
N ALA A 55 5.02 -5.18 -13.24
CA ALA A 55 3.64 -5.53 -12.91
C ALA A 55 2.97 -4.44 -12.06
N TRP A 56 3.67 -3.91 -11.04
CA TRP A 56 3.13 -2.83 -10.22
C TRP A 56 2.90 -1.53 -11.00
N VAL A 57 3.83 -1.16 -11.90
CA VAL A 57 3.68 0.03 -12.76
C VAL A 57 2.46 -0.11 -13.67
N VAL A 58 2.29 -1.28 -14.30
CA VAL A 58 1.13 -1.55 -15.16
C VAL A 58 -0.17 -1.57 -14.35
N HIS A 59 -0.20 -2.27 -13.22
CA HIS A 59 -1.36 -2.34 -12.33
C HIS A 59 -1.81 -0.94 -11.91
N ARG A 60 -0.88 -0.11 -11.42
CA ARG A 60 -1.18 1.27 -11.00
C ARG A 60 -1.74 2.10 -12.17
N PHE A 61 -1.19 1.93 -13.37
CA PHE A 61 -1.70 2.59 -14.56
C PHE A 61 -3.12 2.12 -14.90
N ALA A 62 -3.35 0.82 -14.98
CA ALA A 62 -4.65 0.23 -15.28
C ALA A 62 -5.72 0.64 -14.26
N ALA A 63 -5.39 0.58 -12.98
CA ALA A 63 -6.27 1.00 -11.88
C ALA A 63 -6.63 2.49 -11.95
N ARG A 64 -5.69 3.37 -12.32
CA ARG A 64 -5.96 4.82 -12.49
C ARG A 64 -6.98 5.09 -13.60
N HIS A 65 -7.02 4.27 -14.64
CA HIS A 65 -7.93 4.43 -15.77
C HIS A 65 -9.17 3.51 -15.72
N ASP A 66 -9.31 2.69 -14.67
CA ASP A 66 -10.34 1.65 -14.56
C ASP A 66 -10.37 0.72 -15.80
N ALA A 67 -9.17 0.34 -16.27
CA ALA A 67 -8.98 -0.42 -17.50
C ALA A 67 -8.61 -1.88 -17.20
N PRO A 68 -9.24 -2.87 -17.86
CA PRO A 68 -8.84 -4.27 -17.74
C PRO A 68 -7.46 -4.51 -18.38
N VAL A 69 -6.67 -5.40 -17.77
CA VAL A 69 -5.36 -5.85 -18.25
C VAL A 69 -5.50 -7.22 -18.89
N GLU A 70 -4.98 -7.38 -20.11
CA GLU A 70 -5.05 -8.61 -20.90
C GLU A 70 -3.71 -8.91 -21.59
N GLY A 71 -3.54 -10.14 -22.09
CA GLY A 71 -2.42 -10.49 -22.99
C GLY A 71 -1.14 -10.96 -22.28
N LEU A 72 -1.16 -11.20 -20.97
CA LEU A 72 -0.05 -11.85 -20.28
C LEU A 72 0.02 -13.35 -20.61
N SER A 73 1.22 -13.92 -20.53
CA SER A 73 1.41 -15.36 -20.45
C SER A 73 0.87 -15.91 -19.11
N GLU A 74 0.70 -17.23 -18.99
CA GLU A 74 0.23 -17.85 -17.74
C GLU A 74 1.12 -17.49 -16.54
N ASP A 75 2.45 -17.61 -16.69
CA ASP A 75 3.42 -17.22 -15.67
C ASP A 75 3.36 -15.72 -15.34
N GLY A 76 3.21 -14.88 -16.37
CA GLY A 76 3.11 -13.44 -16.22
C GLY A 76 1.82 -13.02 -15.50
N GLN A 77 0.71 -13.69 -15.81
CA GLN A 77 -0.59 -13.50 -15.16
C GLN A 77 -0.50 -13.89 -13.68
N HIS A 78 0.10 -15.04 -13.37
CA HIS A 78 0.27 -15.47 -11.99
C HIS A 78 1.09 -14.46 -11.16
N LEU A 79 2.19 -13.96 -11.70
CA LEU A 79 2.99 -12.92 -11.05
C LEU A 79 2.18 -11.63 -10.88
N PHE A 80 1.46 -11.21 -11.93
CA PHE A 80 0.65 -10.00 -11.91
C PHE A 80 -0.43 -10.06 -10.83
N ASP A 81 -1.16 -11.18 -10.74
CA ASP A 81 -2.21 -11.40 -9.75
C ASP A 81 -1.65 -11.31 -8.31
N GLN A 82 -0.47 -11.88 -8.05
CA GLN A 82 0.20 -11.76 -6.75
C GLN A 82 0.52 -10.31 -6.38
N VAL A 83 0.92 -9.49 -7.35
CA VAL A 83 1.20 -8.07 -7.13
C VAL A 83 -0.10 -7.31 -6.85
N VAL A 84 -1.17 -7.58 -7.58
CA VAL A 84 -2.49 -6.97 -7.36
C VAL A 84 -3.02 -7.32 -5.97
N GLU A 85 -2.96 -8.60 -5.57
CA GLU A 85 -3.41 -9.04 -4.25
C GLU A 85 -2.60 -8.37 -3.12
N SER A 86 -1.29 -8.26 -3.30
CA SER A 86 -0.40 -7.63 -2.31
C SER A 86 -0.71 -6.13 -2.12
N ASP A 87 -1.06 -5.42 -3.19
CA ASP A 87 -1.46 -4.01 -3.13
C ASP A 87 -2.79 -3.83 -2.37
N GLN A 88 -3.75 -4.76 -2.56
CA GLN A 88 -5.03 -4.75 -1.84
C GLN A 88 -4.87 -5.03 -0.34
N GLN A 89 -3.98 -5.96 0.04
CA GLN A 89 -3.75 -6.30 1.47
C GLN A 89 -3.18 -5.12 2.28
N VAL A 90 -2.49 -4.18 1.64
CA VAL A 90 -1.89 -2.99 2.31
C VAL A 90 -2.91 -1.85 2.49
N ALA A 91 -4.13 -1.96 1.94
CA ALA A 91 -5.15 -0.92 2.03
C ALA A 91 -5.77 -0.72 3.44
N VAL A 92 -5.33 -1.45 4.48
CA VAL A 92 -5.67 -1.16 5.88
C VAL A 92 -4.60 -0.24 6.47
N ARG A 93 -4.61 1.04 6.10
CA ARG A 93 -3.96 2.07 6.93
C ARG A 93 -4.94 2.37 8.07
N PRO A 94 -4.58 2.12 9.35
CA PRO A 94 -5.42 2.60 10.43
C PRO A 94 -5.55 4.12 10.28
N ASP A 95 -6.79 4.61 10.34
CA ASP A 95 -7.06 6.05 10.39
C ASP A 95 -6.15 6.65 11.45
N ARG A 96 -5.23 7.53 11.04
CA ARG A 96 -4.39 8.24 12.00
C ARG A 96 -5.36 9.05 12.86
N PRO A 97 -5.49 8.79 14.17
CA PRO A 97 -6.42 9.54 15.00
C PRO A 97 -6.08 11.01 14.87
N SER A 98 -7.12 11.84 14.74
CA SER A 98 -6.95 13.30 14.68
C SER A 98 -6.10 13.78 15.86
N GLY A 99 -5.32 14.85 15.69
CA GLY A 99 -4.41 15.34 16.74
C GLY A 99 -5.11 15.58 18.09
N PHE A 100 -6.40 15.92 18.07
CA PHE A 100 -7.24 16.07 19.25
C PHE A 100 -7.49 14.74 19.99
N GLN A 101 -7.79 13.65 19.26
CA GLN A 101 -7.99 12.32 19.85
C GLN A 101 -6.71 11.79 20.50
N ARG A 102 -5.55 12.11 19.92
CA ARG A 102 -4.25 11.73 20.48
C ARG A 102 -3.98 12.43 21.82
N VAL A 103 -4.18 13.75 21.87
CA VAL A 103 -4.01 14.54 23.11
C VAL A 103 -4.98 14.05 24.19
N LEU A 104 -6.23 13.77 23.83
CA LEU A 104 -7.21 13.24 24.79
C LEU A 104 -6.83 11.86 25.32
N GLY A 105 -6.26 11.00 24.47
CA GLY A 105 -5.71 9.71 24.87
C GLY A 105 -4.56 9.84 25.86
N GLU A 106 -3.58 10.71 25.58
CA GLU A 106 -2.43 10.97 26.46
C GLU A 106 -2.88 11.53 27.83
N VAL A 107 -3.89 12.41 27.86
CA VAL A 107 -4.48 12.92 29.10
C VAL A 107 -5.21 11.82 29.87
N GLY A 108 -5.98 10.97 29.19
CA GLY A 108 -6.70 9.85 29.81
C GLY A 108 -5.76 8.85 30.48
N GLU A 109 -4.67 8.50 29.81
CA GLU A 109 -3.63 7.61 30.35
C GLU A 109 -3.01 8.17 31.63
N ALA A 110 -2.65 9.46 31.63
CA ALA A 110 -2.09 10.13 32.81
C ALA A 110 -3.06 10.14 34.01
N VAL A 111 -4.37 10.32 33.76
CA VAL A 111 -5.40 10.28 34.82
C VAL A 111 -5.52 8.89 35.42
N VAL A 112 -5.58 7.85 34.59
CA VAL A 112 -5.67 6.44 35.05
C VAL A 112 -4.44 6.03 35.85
N GLN A 113 -3.25 6.43 35.38
CA GLN A 113 -2.00 6.17 36.09
C GLN A 113 -1.95 6.89 37.44
N THR A 114 -2.38 8.15 37.50
CA THR A 114 -2.43 8.91 38.75
C THR A 114 -3.40 8.27 39.74
N GLY A 115 -4.60 7.89 39.28
CA GLY A 115 -5.62 7.25 40.12
C GLY A 115 -5.16 5.91 40.68
N SER A 116 -4.56 5.05 39.85
CA SER A 116 -4.03 3.75 40.30
C SER A 116 -2.87 3.90 41.30
N THR A 117 -1.99 4.88 41.09
CA THR A 117 -0.91 5.21 42.02
C THR A 117 -1.47 5.66 43.37
N LEU A 118 -2.46 6.56 43.38
CA LEU A 118 -3.10 7.05 44.60
C LEU A 118 -3.77 5.92 45.39
N LEU A 119 -4.51 5.04 44.70
CA LEU A 119 -5.13 3.87 45.34
C LEU A 119 -4.07 2.94 45.95
N GLY A 120 -2.95 2.73 45.26
CA GLY A 120 -1.82 1.97 45.78
C GLY A 120 -1.23 2.58 47.05
N LEU A 121 -1.03 3.91 47.08
CA LEU A 121 -0.52 4.62 48.25
C LEU A 121 -1.48 4.56 49.44
N LEU A 122 -2.79 4.71 49.20
CA LEU A 122 -3.81 4.57 50.24
C LEU A 122 -3.83 3.14 50.80
N GLY A 123 -3.74 2.13 49.94
CA GLY A 123 -3.65 0.72 50.35
C GLY A 123 -2.40 0.45 51.20
N PHE A 124 -1.25 0.97 50.79
CA PHE A 124 0.00 0.85 51.55
C PHE A 124 -0.09 1.53 52.93
N LEU A 125 -0.59 2.78 52.98
CA LEU A 125 -0.73 3.52 54.23
C LEU A 125 -1.72 2.84 55.18
N GLY A 126 -2.86 2.36 54.66
CA GLY A 126 -3.83 1.59 55.44
C GLY A 126 -3.24 0.29 56.00
N GLY A 127 -2.52 -0.47 55.17
CA GLY A 127 -1.82 -1.68 55.62
C GLY A 127 -0.76 -1.38 56.69
N THR A 128 -0.01 -0.29 56.54
CA THR A 128 0.98 0.16 57.53
C THR A 128 0.29 0.53 58.85
N ALA A 129 -0.79 1.30 58.81
CA ALA A 129 -1.52 1.69 60.01
C ALA A 129 -2.11 0.48 60.76
N LEU A 130 -2.66 -0.51 60.04
CA LEU A 130 -3.15 -1.76 60.62
C LEU A 130 -2.02 -2.57 61.26
N ALA A 131 -0.84 -2.63 60.64
CA ALA A 131 0.30 -3.36 61.16
C ALA A 131 0.87 -2.77 62.46
N PHE A 132 0.79 -1.44 62.64
CA PHE A 132 1.24 -0.76 63.86
C PHE A 132 0.13 -0.54 64.92
N GLY A 133 -1.14 -0.73 64.54
CA GLY A 133 -2.29 -0.59 65.44
C GLY A 133 -2.76 -1.90 66.08
N ALA A 134 -2.15 -3.03 65.73
CA ALA A 134 -2.33 -4.34 66.34
C ALA A 134 -1.28 -4.58 67.44
#